data_AF-A0A7D9EE78-F1
#
_entry.id   AF-A0A7D9EE78-F1
#
_cell.length_a   1.000
_cell.length_b   1.000
_cell.length_c   1.000
_cell.angle_alpha   90.00
_cell.angle_beta   90.00
_cell.angle_gamma   90.00
#
_symmetry.space_group_name_H-M   'P 1'
#
loop_
_entity.id
_entity.type
_entity.pdbx_description
1 polymer ?
#
loop_
_entity_poly.entity_id
_entity_poly.type
_entity_poly.pdbx_seq_one_letter_code
_entity_poly.pdbx_strand_id
1 'polypeptide(L)'
;MRWGLINNIIGSKPYRDECIPKKLECIGHVQKQVGSRLCKLKSANKGLKLADGKGLGGKGRLTDGKIDVLQNYYGVPVRENLDDVDRMAKGFKQVYYTMLLRQI
;
A
#
# COMPACT_ATOMS: atom_id res chain seq x y z
N MET A 1 2.72 15.50 0.62
CA MET A 1 2.79 16.30 -0.63
C MET A 1 1.47 17.01 -0.82
N ARG A 2 1.50 18.32 -1.05
CA ARG A 2 0.31 19.20 -1.13
C ARG A 2 -0.21 19.21 -2.57
N TRP A 3 -1.47 18.82 -2.77
CA TRP A 3 -2.10 18.59 -4.08
C TRP A 3 -2.05 19.83 -5.01
N GLY A 4 -2.09 21.04 -4.43
CA GLY A 4 -2.04 22.31 -5.19
C GLY A 4 -0.75 22.57 -5.96
N LEU A 5 0.39 21.95 -5.57
CA LEU A 5 1.67 22.20 -6.24
C LEU A 5 1.71 21.61 -7.66
N ILE A 6 1.08 20.44 -7.85
CA ILE A 6 1.14 19.73 -9.13
C ILE A 6 0.19 20.37 -10.15
N ASN A 7 -0.97 20.85 -9.71
CA ASN A 7 -1.87 21.63 -10.58
C ASN A 7 -1.20 22.93 -11.04
N ASN A 8 -0.40 23.56 -10.18
CA ASN A 8 0.37 24.74 -10.54
C ASN A 8 1.45 24.43 -11.60
N ILE A 9 2.17 23.31 -11.46
CA ILE A 9 3.18 22.85 -12.44
C ILE A 9 2.54 22.49 -13.80
N ILE A 10 1.38 21.81 -13.78
CA ILE A 10 0.64 21.49 -15.01
C ILE A 10 0.18 22.79 -15.72
N GLY A 11 -0.31 23.77 -14.95
CA GLY A 11 -0.75 25.06 -15.49
C GLY A 11 0.40 25.92 -16.04
N SER A 12 1.61 25.79 -15.50
CA SER A 12 2.79 26.55 -15.94
C SER A 12 3.52 25.96 -17.14
N LYS A 13 3.11 24.77 -17.62
CA LYS A 13 3.62 24.09 -18.84
C LYS A 13 5.15 24.22 -19.05
N PRO A 14 5.98 23.89 -18.05
CA PRO A 14 7.43 24.14 -18.12
C PRO A 14 8.17 23.32 -19.18
N TYR A 15 7.58 22.22 -19.66
CA TYR A 15 8.18 21.28 -20.62
C TYR A 15 7.51 21.29 -22.00
N ARG A 16 6.94 22.44 -22.42
CA ARG A 16 6.12 22.63 -23.63
C ARG A 16 4.82 21.82 -23.62
N ASP A 17 3.89 22.18 -24.52
CA ASP A 17 2.53 21.62 -24.59
C ASP A 17 2.50 20.10 -24.83
N GLU A 18 3.55 19.58 -25.44
CA GLU A 18 3.75 18.19 -25.84
C GLU A 18 4.10 17.26 -24.66
N CYS A 19 4.50 17.79 -23.49
CA CYS A 19 4.87 16.98 -22.33
C CYS A 19 4.06 17.38 -21.08
N ILE A 20 2.84 16.83 -20.98
CA ILE A 20 1.98 17.03 -19.81
C ILE A 20 2.43 16.07 -18.69
N PRO A 21 3.01 16.55 -17.59
CA PRO A 21 3.47 15.69 -16.51
C PRO A 21 2.28 14.99 -15.85
N LYS A 22 2.23 13.66 -15.95
CA LYS A 22 1.22 12.84 -15.29
C LYS A 22 1.66 12.53 -13.87
N LYS A 23 0.84 12.91 -12.89
CA LYS A 23 1.08 12.54 -11.49
C LYS A 23 0.89 11.04 -11.33
N LEU A 24 1.97 10.33 -11.06
CA LEU A 24 1.94 8.94 -10.63
C LEU A 24 2.03 8.90 -9.10
N GLU A 25 1.24 8.03 -8.47
CA GLU A 25 1.41 7.76 -7.04
C GLU A 25 2.72 7.00 -6.83
N CYS A 26 3.60 7.52 -5.98
CA CYS A 26 4.84 6.82 -5.69
C CYS A 26 4.57 5.61 -4.79
N ILE A 27 5.37 4.55 -4.95
CA ILE A 27 5.27 3.31 -4.15
C ILE A 27 5.27 3.64 -2.65
N GLY A 28 6.15 4.55 -2.21
CA GLY A 28 6.20 4.99 -0.82
C GLY A 28 4.91 5.66 -0.33
N HIS A 29 4.14 6.31 -1.21
CA HIS A 29 2.83 6.83 -0.87
C HIS A 29 1.82 5.71 -0.64
N VAL A 30 1.80 4.71 -1.52
CA VAL A 30 0.90 3.55 -1.42
C VAL A 30 1.23 2.74 -0.16
N GLN A 31 2.51 2.47 0.12
CA GLN A 31 2.94 1.79 1.35
C GLN A 31 2.48 2.51 2.62
N LYS A 32 2.57 3.85 2.65
CA LYS A 32 2.05 4.67 3.75
C LYS A 32 0.53 4.62 3.88
N GLN A 33 -0.19 4.67 2.75
CA GLN A 33 -1.66 4.53 2.77
C GLN A 33 -2.09 3.18 3.31
N VAL A 34 -1.47 2.08 2.87
CA VAL A 34 -1.80 0.71 3.33
C VAL A 34 -1.65 0.60 4.85
N GLY A 35 -0.51 1.02 5.41
CA GLY A 35 -0.32 0.95 6.87
C GLY A 35 -1.25 1.86 7.64
N SER A 36 -1.51 3.07 7.14
CA SER A 36 -2.46 3.98 7.79
C SER A 36 -3.86 3.37 7.83
N ARG A 37 -4.31 2.75 6.73
CA ARG A 37 -5.60 2.06 6.64
C ARG A 37 -5.65 0.86 7.58
N LEU A 38 -4.61 0.03 7.63
CA LEU A 38 -4.54 -1.13 8.52
C LEU A 38 -4.50 -0.72 10.01
N CYS A 39 -3.77 0.34 10.35
CA CYS A 39 -3.70 0.86 11.72
C CYS A 39 -5.05 1.45 12.16
N LYS A 40 -5.74 2.17 11.25
CA LYS A 40 -7.12 2.64 11.48
C LYS A 40 -8.09 1.47 11.66
N LEU A 41 -7.99 0.44 10.80
CA LEU A 41 -8.81 -0.76 10.90
C LEU A 41 -8.60 -1.47 12.26
N LYS A 42 -7.34 -1.67 12.67
CA LYS A 42 -6.99 -2.24 13.97
C LYS A 42 -7.60 -1.43 15.12
N SER A 43 -7.52 -0.11 15.03
CA SER A 43 -7.99 0.80 16.08
C SER A 43 -9.51 0.88 16.16
N ALA A 44 -10.19 0.94 15.02
CA ALA A 44 -11.65 0.95 14.93
C ALA A 44 -12.28 -0.36 15.43
N ASN A 45 -11.57 -1.48 15.28
CA ASN A 45 -12.05 -2.82 15.63
C ASN A 45 -11.46 -3.38 16.93
N LYS A 46 -10.94 -2.54 17.84
CA LYS A 46 -10.34 -3.00 19.12
C LYS A 46 -11.32 -3.83 19.97
N GLY A 47 -12.61 -3.48 19.94
CA GLY A 47 -13.67 -4.20 20.66
C GLY A 47 -14.29 -5.36 19.89
N LEU A 48 -14.00 -5.49 18.59
CA LEU A 48 -14.57 -6.54 17.76
C LEU A 48 -13.92 -7.89 18.13
N LYS A 49 -14.77 -8.85 18.51
CA LYS A 49 -14.38 -10.24 18.71
C LYS A 49 -14.62 -11.02 17.44
N LEU A 50 -13.61 -11.75 17.00
CA LEU A 50 -13.74 -12.71 15.91
C LEU A 50 -14.51 -13.95 16.41
N ALA A 51 -14.87 -14.87 15.51
CA ALA A 51 -15.59 -16.10 15.85
C ALA A 51 -14.92 -16.92 16.97
N ASP A 52 -13.60 -16.78 17.12
CA ASP A 52 -12.80 -17.41 18.17
C ASP A 52 -12.78 -16.65 19.52
N GLY A 53 -13.56 -15.58 19.67
CA GLY A 53 -13.67 -14.78 20.91
C GLY A 53 -12.49 -13.84 21.19
N LYS A 54 -11.45 -13.80 20.34
CA LYS A 54 -10.31 -12.89 20.47
C LYS A 54 -10.45 -11.65 19.58
N GLY A 55 -9.71 -10.61 19.93
CA GLY A 55 -9.67 -9.37 19.16
C GLY A 55 -8.93 -9.51 17.83
N LEU A 56 -9.02 -8.46 17.02
CA LEU A 56 -8.29 -8.36 15.74
C LEU A 56 -6.77 -8.25 15.93
N GLY A 57 -6.32 -7.66 17.04
CA GLY A 57 -4.92 -7.57 17.44
C GLY A 57 -4.49 -8.64 18.44
N GLY A 58 -3.21 -8.62 18.82
CA GLY A 58 -2.62 -9.54 19.81
C GLY A 58 -1.63 -10.54 19.20
N LYS A 59 -1.09 -11.42 20.05
CA LYS A 59 -0.07 -12.41 19.64
C LYS A 59 -0.61 -13.33 18.54
N GLY A 60 0.15 -13.44 17.44
CA GLY A 60 -0.26 -14.22 16.27
C GLY A 60 -1.28 -13.54 15.36
N ARG A 61 -1.70 -12.30 15.63
CA ARG A 61 -2.71 -11.56 14.86
C ARG A 61 -2.15 -10.26 14.28
N LEU A 62 -3.03 -9.35 13.86
CA LEU A 62 -2.65 -8.08 13.26
C LEU A 62 -1.97 -7.17 14.30
N THR A 63 -0.65 -7.30 14.43
CA THR A 63 0.22 -6.44 15.25
C THR A 63 0.82 -5.33 14.40
N ASP A 64 1.33 -4.28 15.05
CA ASP A 64 2.03 -3.19 14.35
C ASP A 64 3.24 -3.70 13.55
N GLY A 65 3.95 -4.71 14.07
CA GLY A 65 5.03 -5.38 13.33
C GLY A 65 4.53 -6.10 12.07
N LYS A 66 3.39 -6.79 12.12
CA LYS A 66 2.79 -7.39 10.90
C LYS A 66 2.37 -6.31 9.92
N ILE A 67 1.81 -5.19 10.40
CA ILE A 67 1.42 -4.07 9.54
C ILE A 67 2.66 -3.52 8.82
N ASP A 68 3.78 -3.32 9.51
CA ASP A 68 5.03 -2.85 8.88
C ASP A 68 5.53 -3.81 7.80
N VAL A 69 5.50 -5.12 8.08
CA VAL A 69 5.84 -6.16 7.08
C VAL A 69 4.90 -6.06 5.87
N LEU A 70 3.59 -5.98 6.08
CA LEU A 70 2.60 -5.86 5.01
C LEU A 70 2.82 -4.60 4.15
N GLN A 71 3.18 -3.48 4.78
CA GLN A 71 3.51 -2.23 4.06
C GLN A 71 4.74 -2.42 3.16
N ASN A 72 5.79 -3.05 3.68
CA ASN A 72 7.02 -3.27 2.93
C ASN A 72 6.84 -4.26 1.77
N TYR A 73 6.12 -5.36 2.00
CA TYR A 73 5.84 -6.37 0.99
C TYR A 73 5.03 -5.85 -0.20
N TYR A 74 4.13 -4.89 0.01
CA TYR A 74 3.37 -4.29 -1.10
C TYR A 74 4.26 -3.60 -2.14
N GLY A 75 5.42 -3.11 -1.74
CA GLY A 75 6.36 -2.44 -2.65
C GLY A 75 7.20 -3.39 -3.49
N VAL A 76 7.27 -4.68 -3.13
CA VAL A 76 8.18 -5.65 -3.77
C VAL A 76 7.79 -5.92 -5.23
N PRO A 77 6.52 -6.25 -5.57
CA PRO A 77 6.14 -6.55 -6.95
C PRO A 77 6.38 -5.38 -7.91
N VAL A 78 6.20 -4.15 -7.44
CA VAL A 78 6.43 -2.94 -8.24
C VAL A 78 7.91 -2.72 -8.49
N ARG A 79 8.77 -2.98 -7.51
CA ARG A 79 10.22 -2.82 -7.64
C ARG A 79 10.84 -3.90 -8.53
N GLU A 80 10.33 -5.12 -8.48
CA GLU A 80 10.84 -6.24 -9.28
C GLU A 80 10.36 -6.23 -10.72
N ASN A 81 9.25 -5.54 -11.03
CA ASN A 81 8.60 -5.57 -12.33
C ASN A 81 8.28 -4.15 -12.84
N LEU A 82 9.30 -3.29 -12.92
CA LEU A 82 9.15 -1.89 -13.33
C LEU A 82 8.66 -1.71 -14.77
N ASP A 83 8.99 -2.66 -15.64
CA ASP A 83 8.75 -2.58 -17.09
C ASP A 83 7.56 -3.45 -17.56
N ASP A 84 7.07 -4.36 -16.71
CA ASP A 84 6.07 -5.36 -17.08
C ASP A 84 4.89 -5.36 -16.10
N VAL A 85 3.77 -4.79 -16.55
CA VAL A 85 2.53 -4.65 -15.77
C VAL A 85 1.88 -6.01 -15.47
N ASP A 86 1.98 -6.98 -16.38
CA ASP A 86 1.39 -8.32 -16.19
C ASP A 86 2.15 -9.09 -15.11
N ARG A 87 3.49 -9.03 -15.15
CA ARG A 87 4.34 -9.62 -14.11
C ARG A 87 4.16 -8.90 -12.77
N MET A 88 3.97 -7.59 -12.77
CA MET A 88 3.65 -6.84 -11.56
C MET A 88 2.33 -7.31 -10.93
N ALA A 89 1.27 -7.47 -11.74
CA ALA A 89 -0.02 -7.97 -11.28
C ALA A 89 0.06 -9.41 -10.73
N LYS A 90 0.83 -10.28 -11.40
CA LYS A 90 1.15 -11.63 -10.90
C LYS A 90 1.90 -11.58 -9.58
N GLY A 91 2.87 -10.69 -9.44
CA GLY A 91 3.62 -10.48 -8.19
C GLY A 91 2.71 -10.02 -7.04
N PHE A 92 1.79 -9.09 -7.28
CA PHE A 92 0.80 -8.71 -6.27
C PHE A 92 -0.09 -9.88 -5.86
N LYS A 93 -0.54 -10.69 -6.82
CA LYS A 93 -1.33 -11.90 -6.57
C LYS A 93 -0.53 -12.92 -5.75
N GLN A 94 0.74 -13.11 -6.08
CA GLN A 94 1.66 -14.00 -5.37
C GLN A 94 1.88 -13.55 -3.93
N VAL A 95 2.11 -12.26 -3.70
CA VAL A 95 2.27 -11.66 -2.37
C VAL A 95 1.00 -11.86 -1.54
N TYR A 96 -0.17 -11.60 -2.13
CA TYR A 96 -1.45 -11.82 -1.48
C TYR A 96 -1.65 -13.28 -1.04
N TYR A 97 -1.37 -14.25 -1.93
CA TYR A 97 -1.44 -15.68 -1.57
C TYR A 97 -0.41 -16.08 -0.52
N THR A 98 0.80 -15.54 -0.59
CA THR A 98 1.85 -15.81 0.40
C THR A 98 1.41 -15.32 1.79
N MET A 99 0.76 -14.15 1.86
CA MET A 99 0.22 -13.60 3.11
C MET A 99 -0.98 -14.40 3.65
N LEU A 100 -1.79 -15.05 2.80
CA LEU A 100 -2.92 -15.88 3.22
C LEU A 100 -2.51 -17.30 3.63
N LEU A 101 -1.52 -17.89 2.94
CA LEU A 101 -1.15 -19.29 3.09
C LEU A 101 0.02 -19.53 4.05
N ARG A 102 0.90 -18.53 4.23
CA ARG A 102 1.94 -18.54 5.27
C ARG A 102 1.53 -17.55 6.35
N GLN A 103 0.83 -18.02 7.38
CA GLN A 103 0.51 -17.21 8.56
C GLN A 103 1.79 -16.77 9.27
N ILE A 104 2.37 -15.64 8.86
CA ILE A 104 3.17 -14.78 9.75
C ILE A 104 2.19 -14.14 10.71
#